data_AF-A0A6I5YZI1-F1
#
_entry.id   AF-A0A6I5YZI1-F1
#
_cell.length_a   1.000
_cell.length_b   1.000
_cell.length_c   1.000
_cell.angle_alpha   90.00
_cell.angle_beta   90.00
_cell.angle_gamma   90.00
#
_symmetry.space_group_name_H-M   'P 1'
#
loop_
_entity.id
_entity.type
_entity.pdbx_description
1 polymer ?
#
loop_
_entity_poly.entity_id
_entity_poly.type
_entity_poly.pdbx_seq_one_letter_code
_entity_poly.pdbx_strand_id
1 'polypeptide(L)'
;MTVPVTERITQLNDRCRHGLDPNARIMVTRNCLARLSGDGEGIAEVLAQAALLAAVRRYAFQPGDGPERDFGAFDLQGQRVLFKIDLYDPGLVKIALNGSFC
;
A
#
# COMPACT_ATOMS: atom_id res chain seq x y z
N MET A 1 26.21 -0.08 16.90
CA MET A 1 24.94 -0.27 17.61
C MET A 1 23.99 -1.01 16.69
N THR A 2 23.41 -2.13 17.13
CA THR A 2 22.44 -2.90 16.34
C THR A 2 21.08 -2.23 16.44
N VAL A 3 20.51 -1.83 15.30
CA VAL A 3 19.15 -1.27 15.22
C VAL A 3 18.14 -2.37 15.58
N PRO A 4 17.14 -2.10 16.45
CA PRO A 4 16.06 -3.05 16.72
C PRO A 4 15.35 -3.51 15.45
N VAL A 5 14.91 -4.76 15.41
CA VAL A 5 14.25 -5.35 14.22
C VAL A 5 13.04 -4.52 13.77
N THR A 6 12.19 -4.10 14.70
CA THR A 6 11.01 -3.27 14.41
C THR A 6 11.38 -1.92 13.80
N GLU A 7 12.45 -1.28 14.26
CA GLU A 7 12.94 -0.02 13.69
C GLU A 7 13.48 -0.24 12.27
N ARG A 8 14.16 -1.36 12.02
CA ARG A 8 14.59 -1.75 10.68
C ARG A 8 13.42 -1.97 9.73
N ILE A 9 12.38 -2.67 10.17
CA ILE A 9 11.14 -2.88 9.40
C ILE A 9 10.48 -1.54 9.09
N THR A 10 10.36 -0.67 10.09
CA THR A 10 9.80 0.68 9.93
C THR A 10 10.52 1.46 8.82
N GLN A 11 11.86 1.46 8.83
CA GLN A 11 12.65 2.12 7.80
C GLN A 11 12.42 1.54 6.40
N LEU A 12 12.25 0.21 6.29
CA LEU A 12 11.97 -0.44 5.00
C LEU A 12 10.56 -0.10 4.50
N ASN A 13 9.56 -0.12 5.37
CA ASN A 13 8.19 0.24 5.03
C ASN A 13 8.08 1.70 4.60
N ASP A 14 8.75 2.61 5.31
CA ASP A 14 8.81 4.02 4.89
C ASP A 14 9.50 4.20 3.54
N ARG A 15 10.59 3.46 3.27
CA ARG A 15 11.24 3.48 1.95
C ARG A 15 10.31 3.01 0.84
N CYS A 16 9.59 1.91 1.04
CA CYS A 16 8.60 1.40 0.09
C CYS A 16 7.49 2.45 -0.16
N ARG A 17 6.91 2.98 0.91
CA ARG A 17 5.86 4.01 0.88
C ARG A 17 6.28 5.29 0.15
N HIS A 18 7.54 5.69 0.32
CA HIS A 18 8.12 6.84 -0.36
C HIS A 18 8.57 6.56 -1.80
N GLY A 19 8.42 5.33 -2.29
CA GLY A 19 8.86 4.93 -3.63
C GLY A 19 10.38 4.92 -3.79
N LEU A 20 11.12 4.69 -2.70
CA LEU A 20 12.58 4.60 -2.65
C LEU A 20 13.09 3.15 -2.72
N ASP A 21 12.18 2.19 -2.92
CA ASP A 21 12.49 0.79 -3.18
C ASP A 21 12.13 0.45 -4.63
N PRO A 22 13.11 0.22 -5.51
CA PRO A 22 12.86 -0.10 -6.92
C PRO A 22 12.22 -1.49 -7.12
N ASN A 23 12.24 -2.36 -6.11
CA ASN A 23 11.64 -3.70 -6.18
C ASN A 23 10.21 -3.72 -5.65
N ALA A 24 9.74 -2.62 -5.03
CA ALA A 24 8.39 -2.55 -4.49
C ALA A 24 7.34 -2.62 -5.61
N ARG A 25 6.28 -3.39 -5.36
CA ARG A 25 5.12 -3.47 -6.25
C ARG A 25 3.94 -2.77 -5.60
N ILE A 26 3.28 -1.92 -6.37
CA ILE A 26 2.10 -1.18 -5.93
C ILE A 26 0.89 -1.75 -6.65
N MET A 27 -0.06 -2.30 -5.88
CA MET A 27 -1.31 -2.79 -6.40
C MET A 27 -2.45 -1.93 -5.85
N VAL A 28 -3.27 -1.40 -6.75
CA VAL A 28 -4.52 -0.70 -6.42
C VAL A 28 -5.67 -1.57 -6.90
N THR A 29 -6.62 -1.86 -6.01
CA THR A 29 -7.79 -2.65 -6.40
C THR A 29 -8.65 -1.86 -7.39
N ARG A 30 -9.19 -2.53 -8.42
CA ARG A 30 -9.98 -1.87 -9.47
C ARG A 30 -11.14 -1.05 -8.91
N ASN A 31 -11.86 -1.60 -7.92
CA ASN A 31 -12.97 -0.90 -7.29
C ASN A 31 -12.51 0.36 -6.53
N CYS A 32 -11.36 0.33 -5.85
CA CYS A 32 -10.83 1.53 -5.19
C CYS A 32 -10.54 2.63 -6.21
N LEU A 33 -9.87 2.28 -7.31
CA LEU A 33 -9.54 3.26 -8.35
C LEU A 33 -10.80 3.81 -9.02
N ALA A 34 -11.75 2.95 -9.39
CA ALA A 34 -13.01 3.35 -10.02
C ALA A 34 -13.83 4.30 -9.13
N ARG A 35 -13.86 4.06 -7.81
CA ARG A 35 -14.53 4.97 -6.86
C ARG A 35 -13.86 6.32 -6.73
N LEU A 36 -12.55 6.40 -6.97
CA LEU A 36 -11.77 7.64 -6.92
C LEU A 36 -11.72 8.38 -8.27
N SER A 37 -11.92 7.69 -9.39
CA SER A 37 -12.01 8.32 -10.72
C SER A 37 -13.45 8.75 -11.07
N GLY A 38 -14.45 8.18 -10.38
CA GLY A 38 -15.86 8.40 -10.71
C GLY A 38 -16.19 7.87 -12.11
N ASP A 39 -17.08 8.56 -12.82
CA ASP A 39 -17.47 8.23 -14.20
C ASP A 39 -16.42 8.66 -15.25
N GLY A 40 -15.25 9.16 -14.82
CA GLY A 40 -14.18 9.60 -15.71
C GLY A 40 -13.29 8.44 -16.15
N GLU A 41 -13.02 8.33 -17.45
CA GLU A 41 -12.10 7.35 -18.02
C GLU A 41 -10.73 7.96 -18.37
N GLY A 42 -9.70 7.10 -18.50
CA GLY A 42 -8.38 7.48 -18.96
C GLY A 42 -7.63 8.43 -18.01
N ILE A 43 -7.62 9.73 -18.33
CA ILE A 43 -6.88 10.75 -17.55
C ILE A 43 -7.40 10.82 -16.11
N ALA A 44 -8.70 10.65 -15.90
CA ALA A 44 -9.29 10.69 -14.56
C ALA A 44 -8.73 9.57 -13.65
N GLU A 45 -8.58 8.35 -14.17
CA GLU A 45 -7.95 7.24 -13.43
C GLU A 45 -6.48 7.54 -13.10
N VAL A 46 -5.72 8.10 -14.05
CA VAL A 46 -4.32 8.47 -13.81
C VAL A 46 -4.21 9.51 -12.68
N LEU A 47 -5.08 10.52 -12.68
CA LEU A 47 -5.12 11.54 -11.64
C LEU A 47 -5.56 10.95 -10.28
N ALA A 48 -6.56 10.07 -10.29
CA ALA A 48 -7.02 9.37 -9.08
C ALA A 48 -5.90 8.51 -8.47
N GLN A 49 -5.18 7.75 -9.30
CA GLN A 49 -4.04 6.95 -8.86
C GLN A 49 -2.91 7.84 -8.33
N ALA A 50 -2.58 8.94 -9.00
CA ALA A 50 -1.57 9.87 -8.52
C ALA A 50 -1.94 10.49 -7.15
N ALA A 51 -3.20 10.91 -6.98
CA ALA A 51 -3.71 11.45 -5.73
C ALA A 51 -3.66 10.41 -4.60
N LEU A 52 -4.06 9.17 -4.88
CA LEU A 52 -3.98 8.05 -3.96
C LEU A 52 -2.54 7.81 -3.47
N LEU A 53 -1.58 7.69 -4.39
CA LEU A 53 -0.18 7.46 -4.04
C LEU A 53 0.43 8.64 -3.28
N ALA A 54 0.04 9.86 -3.61
CA ALA A 54 0.47 11.04 -2.89
C ALA A 54 -0.10 11.08 -1.45
N ALA A 55 -1.33 10.62 -1.24
CA ALA A 55 -1.92 10.48 0.09
C ALA A 55 -1.19 9.42 0.93
N VAL A 56 -0.89 8.25 0.36
CA VAL A 56 -0.10 7.19 1.01
C VAL A 56 1.30 7.70 1.42
N ARG A 57 1.98 8.45 0.55
CA ARG A 57 3.29 9.07 0.85
C ARG A 57 3.24 10.11 1.98
N ARG A 58 2.12 10.80 2.16
CA ARG A 58 1.92 11.83 3.19
C ARG A 58 1.24 11.32 4.45
N TYR A 59 0.81 10.05 4.46
CA TYR A 59 0.11 9.48 5.61
C TYR A 59 0.96 9.62 6.88
N ALA A 60 0.36 10.23 7.90
CA ALA A 60 0.93 10.37 9.23
C ALA A 60 0.34 9.26 10.10
N PHE A 61 1.17 8.26 10.42
CA PHE A 61 0.76 7.14 11.25
C PHE A 61 0.32 7.61 12.63
N GLN A 62 -0.83 7.11 13.07
CA GLN A 62 -1.43 7.45 14.35
C GLN A 62 -1.07 6.42 15.42
N PRO A 63 -1.16 6.78 16.72
CA PRO A 63 -1.12 5.81 17.80
C PRO A 63 -2.23 4.76 17.61
N GLY A 64 -1.86 3.54 17.23
CA GLY A 64 -2.79 2.45 16.90
C GLY A 64 -2.53 1.76 15.58
N ASP A 65 -1.82 2.40 14.65
CA ASP A 65 -1.47 1.83 13.34
C ASP A 65 -0.36 0.75 13.41
N GLY A 66 0.12 0.45 14.61
CA GLY A 66 1.21 -0.49 14.85
C GLY A 66 2.61 0.13 14.73
N PRO A 67 3.62 -0.47 15.36
CA PRO A 67 4.97 0.10 15.40
C PRO A 67 5.72 -0.03 14.06
N GLU A 68 5.27 -0.90 13.16
CA GLU A 68 5.96 -1.21 11.89
C GLU A 68 5.58 -0.29 10.73
N ARG A 69 4.56 0.57 10.89
CA ARG A 69 4.08 1.49 9.84
C ARG A 69 3.72 0.79 8.53
N ASP A 70 3.12 -0.40 8.64
CA ASP A 70 2.76 -1.24 7.50
C ASP A 70 1.29 -1.13 7.10
N PHE A 71 0.45 -0.52 7.93
CA PHE A 71 -0.99 -0.39 7.71
C PHE A 71 -1.47 1.03 8.02
N GLY A 72 -2.45 1.50 7.26
CA GLY A 72 -3.09 2.78 7.55
C GLY A 72 -4.41 2.95 6.80
N ALA A 73 -5.19 3.91 7.26
CA ALA A 73 -6.49 4.19 6.69
C ALA A 73 -6.80 5.70 6.71
N PHE A 74 -7.24 6.23 5.59
CA PHE A 74 -7.55 7.66 5.42
C PHE A 74 -8.72 7.86 4.46
N ASP A 75 -9.31 9.05 4.50
CA ASP A 75 -10.38 9.44 3.60
C ASP A 75 -9.84 10.27 2.44
N LEU A 76 -10.21 9.89 1.22
CA LEU A 76 -9.84 10.57 -0.02
C LEU A 76 -11.07 10.67 -0.91
N GLN A 77 -11.45 11.89 -1.28
CA GLN A 77 -12.65 12.15 -2.09
C GLN A 77 -13.93 11.50 -1.53
N GLY A 78 -14.08 11.52 -0.20
CA GLY A 78 -15.22 10.90 0.49
C GLY A 78 -15.23 9.38 0.52
N GLN A 79 -14.16 8.72 0.02
CA GLN A 79 -13.99 7.27 0.11
C GLN A 79 -12.98 6.93 1.21
N ARG A 80 -13.33 5.97 2.06
CA ARG A 80 -12.39 5.40 3.04
C ARG A 80 -11.45 4.44 2.32
N VAL A 81 -10.17 4.78 2.31
CA VAL A 81 -9.11 3.97 1.71
C VAL A 81 -8.28 3.34 2.81
N LEU A 82 -8.00 2.05 2.65
CA LEU A 82 -7.07 1.30 3.50
C LEU A 82 -5.87 0.91 2.63
N PHE A 83 -4.67 0.95 3.20
CA PHE A 83 -3.47 0.45 2.55
C PHE A 83 -2.71 -0.47 3.50
N LYS A 84 -1.98 -1.42 2.90
CA LYS A 84 -1.02 -2.27 3.60
C LYS A 84 0.27 -2.39 2.79
N ILE A 85 1.40 -2.45 3.49
CA ILE A 85 2.73 -2.73 2.95
C ILE A 85 3.08 -4.14 3.39
N ASP A 86 2.89 -5.10 2.50
CA ASP A 86 3.29 -6.48 2.73
C ASP A 86 4.75 -6.66 2.31
N LEU A 87 5.59 -7.14 3.23
CA LEU A 87 6.89 -7.67 2.86
C LEU A 87 6.67 -8.99 2.13
N TYR A 88 6.82 -8.97 0.80
CA TYR A 88 6.78 -10.20 0.01
C TYR A 88 8.08 -10.99 0.25
N ASP A 89 8.06 -11.95 1.17
CA ASP A 89 9.13 -12.94 1.32
C ASP A 89 9.29 -13.72 -0.02
N PRO A 90 10.48 -13.83 -0.62
CA PRO A 90 10.70 -14.70 -1.78
C PRO A 90 10.32 -16.17 -1.52
N GLY A 91 10.20 -16.59 -0.27
CA GLY A 91 9.69 -17.89 0.17
C GLY A 91 8.15 -18.02 0.21
N LEU A 92 7.39 -16.96 -0.10
CA LEU A 92 5.92 -16.91 -0.01
C LEU A 92 5.18 -17.58 -1.18
N VAL A 93 5.84 -18.49 -1.90
CA VAL A 93 5.15 -19.60 -2.59
C VAL A 93 5.73 -20.91 -2.08
N LYS A 94 5.25 -21.36 -0.91
CA LYS A 94 5.49 -22.72 -0.41
C LYS A 94 4.23 -23.58 -0.29
N ILE A 95 3.08 -23.04 -0.66
CA ILE A 95 1.83 -23.80 -0.80
C ILE A 95 1.26 -23.44 -2.16
N ALA A 96 1.25 -24.42 -3.07
CA ALA A 96 0.38 -24.34 -4.22
C ALA A 96 -1.05 -24.20 -3.68
N LEU A 97 -1.81 -23.20 -4.12
CA LEU A 97 -3.26 -23.13 -3.92
C LEU A 97 -3.89 -24.29 -4.72
N ASN A 98 -3.70 -25.50 -4.23
CA ASN A 98 -4.32 -26.73 -4.74
C ASN A 98 -5.67 -26.86 -4.02
N GLY A 99 -6.81 -26.73 -4.68
CA GLY A 99 -7.01 -26.49 -6.09
C GLY A 99 -8.49 -26.22 -6.32
N SER A 100 -8.75 -25.34 -7.28
CA SER A 100 -9.92 -25.31 -8.14
C SER A 100 -9.99 -23.90 -8.71
N PHE A 101 -9.51 -23.78 -9.94
CA PHE A 101 -10.28 -23.04 -10.93
C PHE A 101 -10.91 -24.11 -11.83
N CYS A 102 -11.99 -24.72 -11.33
CA CYS A 102 -13.05 -25.51 -11.98
C CYS A 102 -13.89 -26.18 -10.88
#